data_AF-A0A7S3FKQ5-F1
#
_entry.id   AF-A0A7S3FKQ5-F1
#
_cell.length_a   1.000
_cell.length_b   1.000
_cell.length_c   1.000
_cell.angle_alpha   90.00
_cell.angle_beta   90.00
_cell.angle_gamma   90.00
#
_symmetry.space_group_name_H-M   'P 1'
#
loop_
_entity.id
_entity.type
_entity.pdbx_description
1 polymer ?
#
loop_
_entity_poly.entity_id
_entity_poly.type
_entity_poly.pdbx_seq_one_letter_code
_entity_poly.pdbx_strand_id
1 'polypeptide(L)'
;MGGSSASAASEVRRSLEGVLRTSLELQQSVAHFRPEQQADVLRKVGELAEGLAAVDRAKDGWPVAVPREALRYADEARDLDLFKRELLSDLDASAASGRGRREALAQYLGDLMQLAAQQYPEEATEYAAALEAAGASMPEPAPLPPPARQTEEPQPP
;
A
#
# COMPACT_ATOMS: atom_id res chain seq x y z
N MET A 1 10.48 12.59 16.28
CA MET A 1 9.31 13.48 16.45
C MET A 1 7.99 12.66 16.41
N GLY A 2 7.79 11.70 17.30
CA GLY A 2 6.63 10.76 17.25
C GLY A 2 5.51 11.01 18.27
N GLY A 3 5.66 11.96 19.21
CA GLY A 3 4.75 12.10 20.34
C GLY A 3 3.42 12.82 20.06
N SER A 4 3.36 13.72 19.08
CA SER A 4 2.19 14.59 18.87
C SER A 4 1.00 13.86 18.23
N SER A 5 1.26 12.99 17.25
CA SER A 5 0.20 12.29 16.50
C SER A 5 -0.47 11.18 17.33
N ALA A 6 0.31 10.43 18.11
CA ALA A 6 -0.24 9.40 19.01
C ALA A 6 -1.10 10.02 20.12
N SER A 7 -0.69 11.18 20.65
CA SER A 7 -1.48 11.94 21.62
C SER A 7 -2.80 12.41 21.02
N ALA A 8 -2.78 13.02 19.82
CA ALA A 8 -3.98 13.48 19.14
C ALA A 8 -4.94 12.33 18.81
N ALA A 9 -4.43 11.18 18.34
CA ALA A 9 -5.25 10.00 18.10
C ALA A 9 -5.93 9.49 19.38
N SER A 10 -5.22 9.50 20.51
CA SER A 10 -5.78 9.10 21.80
C SER A 10 -6.86 10.07 22.31
N GLU A 11 -6.72 11.36 22.01
CA GLU A 11 -7.68 12.39 22.37
C GLU A 11 -8.96 12.28 21.53
N VAL A 12 -8.83 12.11 20.21
CA VAL A 12 -9.95 11.82 19.30
C VAL A 12 -10.70 10.57 19.77
N ARG A 13 -9.97 9.48 20.07
CA ARG A 13 -10.57 8.24 20.57
C ARG A 13 -11.34 8.46 21.87
N ARG A 14 -10.76 9.15 22.85
CA ARG A 14 -11.41 9.42 24.14
C ARG A 14 -12.68 10.25 23.95
N SER A 15 -12.65 11.26 23.08
CA SER A 15 -13.83 12.08 22.77
C SER A 15 -14.93 11.25 22.08
N LEU A 16 -14.56 10.38 21.13
CA LEU A 16 -15.51 9.45 20.49
C LEU A 16 -16.15 8.47 21.48
N GLU A 17 -15.36 7.88 22.39
CA GLU A 17 -15.86 7.01 23.45
C GLU A 17 -16.85 7.76 24.38
N GLY A 18 -16.56 9.04 24.67
CA GLY A 18 -17.48 9.91 25.41
C GLY A 18 -18.79 10.16 24.67
N VAL A 19 -18.74 10.53 23.40
CA VAL A 19 -19.91 10.76 22.54
C VAL A 19 -20.80 9.51 22.46
N LEU A 20 -20.20 8.33 22.23
CA LEU A 20 -20.95 7.06 22.16
C LEU A 20 -21.65 6.75 23.49
N ARG A 21 -20.97 6.99 24.62
CA ARG A 21 -21.56 6.80 25.96
C ARG A 21 -22.73 7.75 26.19
N THR A 22 -22.55 9.05 25.97
CA THR A 22 -23.61 10.05 26.14
C THR A 22 -24.79 9.76 25.22
N SER A 23 -24.53 9.32 23.99
CA SER A 23 -25.58 8.89 23.05
C SER A 23 -26.38 7.71 23.57
N LEU A 24 -25.72 6.69 24.13
CA LEU A 24 -26.39 5.52 24.71
C LEU A 24 -27.23 5.90 25.94
N GLU A 25 -26.68 6.72 26.82
CA GLU A 25 -27.41 7.21 27.99
C GLU A 25 -28.62 8.05 27.59
N LEU A 26 -28.47 8.92 26.59
CA LEU A 26 -29.56 9.72 26.05
C LEU A 26 -30.67 8.84 25.45
N GLN A 27 -30.32 7.79 24.69
CA GLN A 27 -31.29 6.83 24.18
C GLN A 27 -32.09 6.17 25.31
N GLN A 28 -31.43 5.77 26.40
CA GLN A 28 -32.10 5.18 27.56
C GLN A 28 -33.03 6.17 28.27
N SER A 29 -32.59 7.41 28.47
CA SER A 29 -33.38 8.48 29.07
C SER A 29 -34.61 8.85 28.23
N VAL A 30 -34.47 8.86 26.90
CA VAL A 30 -35.59 9.15 25.98
C VAL A 30 -36.57 7.98 25.94
N ALA A 31 -36.08 6.73 25.94
CA ALA A 31 -36.93 5.54 25.93
C ALA A 31 -37.83 5.41 27.17
N HIS A 32 -37.38 5.92 28.33
CA HIS A 32 -38.10 5.89 29.60
C HIS A 32 -38.46 7.29 30.10
N PHE A 33 -38.68 8.23 29.18
CA PHE A 33 -38.82 9.63 29.49
C PHE A 33 -39.93 9.91 30.50
N ARG A 34 -39.60 10.74 31.50
CA ARG A 34 -40.57 11.37 32.39
C ARG A 34 -40.39 12.88 32.41
N PRO A 35 -41.45 13.68 32.54
CA PRO A 35 -41.34 15.15 32.54
C PRO A 35 -40.33 15.71 33.55
N GLU A 36 -40.18 15.05 34.71
CA GLU A 36 -39.24 15.46 35.76
C GLU A 36 -37.77 15.33 35.31
N GLN A 37 -37.50 14.54 34.28
CA GLN A 37 -36.18 14.28 33.71
C GLN A 37 -35.86 15.20 32.52
N GLN A 38 -36.75 16.12 32.13
CA GLN A 38 -36.55 16.99 30.97
C GLN A 38 -35.24 17.78 31.05
N ALA A 39 -34.90 18.32 32.22
CA ALA A 39 -33.64 19.05 32.41
C ALA A 39 -32.41 18.16 32.19
N ASP A 40 -32.47 16.90 32.63
CA ASP A 40 -31.37 15.95 32.47
C ASP A 40 -31.17 15.53 31.01
N VAL A 41 -32.28 15.30 30.29
CA VAL A 41 -32.24 15.00 28.85
C VAL A 41 -31.63 16.17 28.07
N LEU A 42 -32.06 17.40 28.35
CA LEU A 42 -31.50 18.59 27.69
C LEU A 42 -30.02 18.80 28.00
N ARG A 43 -29.59 18.54 29.24
CA ARG A 43 -28.18 18.55 29.62
C ARG A 43 -27.38 17.54 28.81
N LYS A 44 -27.85 16.29 28.71
CA LYS A 44 -27.19 15.23 27.92
C LYS A 44 -27.11 15.56 26.42
N VAL A 45 -28.13 16.22 25.87
CA VAL A 45 -28.08 16.74 24.48
C VAL A 45 -26.97 17.79 24.34
N GLY A 46 -26.83 18.70 25.30
CA GLY A 46 -25.73 19.67 25.34
C GLY A 46 -24.35 19.00 25.40
N GLU A 47 -24.19 18.02 26.29
CA GLU A 47 -22.95 17.23 26.41
C GLU A 47 -22.60 16.48 25.12
N LEU A 48 -23.60 15.95 24.42
CA LEU A 48 -23.41 15.30 23.13
C LEU A 48 -22.90 16.30 22.07
N ALA A 49 -23.49 17.50 22.01
CA ALA A 49 -23.07 18.56 21.09
C ALA A 49 -21.65 19.03 21.39
N GLU A 50 -21.31 19.25 22.67
CA GLU A 50 -19.95 19.61 23.10
C GLU A 50 -18.93 18.52 22.78
N GLY A 51 -19.30 17.25 23.00
CA GLY A 51 -18.48 16.10 22.66
C GLY A 51 -18.17 16.01 21.16
N LEU A 52 -19.18 16.21 20.31
CA LEU A 52 -19.00 16.25 18.85
C LEU A 52 -18.10 17.42 18.42
N ALA A 53 -18.27 18.60 19.02
CA ALA A 53 -17.41 19.75 18.78
C ALA A 53 -15.96 19.52 19.27
N ALA A 54 -15.76 18.72 20.31
CA ALA A 54 -14.44 18.32 20.79
C ALA A 54 -13.77 17.33 19.83
N VAL A 55 -14.52 16.37 19.29
CA VAL A 55 -14.02 15.46 18.23
C VAL A 55 -13.59 16.26 17.00
N ASP A 56 -14.40 17.22 16.56
CA ASP A 56 -14.11 18.03 15.38
C ASP A 56 -12.82 18.85 15.56
N ARG A 57 -12.58 19.41 16.75
CA ARG A 57 -11.32 20.11 17.06
C ARG A 57 -10.11 19.18 17.18
N ALA A 58 -10.30 18.02 17.79
CA ALA A 58 -9.22 17.06 18.00
C ALA A 58 -8.76 16.42 16.67
N LYS A 59 -9.66 16.28 15.68
CA LYS A 59 -9.33 15.70 14.37
C LYS A 59 -8.24 16.51 13.64
N ASP A 60 -8.23 17.83 13.81
CA ASP A 60 -7.27 18.72 13.13
C ASP A 60 -5.84 18.49 13.64
N GLY A 61 -5.69 18.00 14.88
CA GLY A 61 -4.41 17.57 15.45
C GLY A 61 -3.93 16.19 14.97
N TRP A 62 -4.77 15.45 14.23
CA TRP A 62 -4.48 14.11 13.75
C TRP A 62 -4.51 14.03 12.21
N PRO A 63 -3.44 14.50 11.53
CA PRO A 63 -3.39 14.57 10.07
C PRO A 63 -3.07 13.20 9.46
N VAL A 64 -3.97 12.24 9.60
CA VAL A 64 -3.87 10.91 8.98
C VAL A 64 -4.79 10.84 7.78
N ALA A 65 -4.20 10.58 6.60
CA ALA A 65 -4.95 10.22 5.41
C ALA A 65 -5.33 8.74 5.47
N VAL A 66 -6.63 8.45 5.42
CA VAL A 66 -7.15 7.08 5.39
C VAL A 66 -7.44 6.71 3.92
N PRO A 67 -6.85 5.63 3.38
CA PRO A 67 -7.18 5.14 2.04
C PRO A 67 -8.67 4.85 1.89
N ARG A 68 -9.24 5.09 0.70
CA ARG A 68 -10.68 4.86 0.45
C ARG A 68 -11.05 3.39 0.62
N GLU A 69 -10.13 2.49 0.28
CA GLU A 69 -10.30 1.05 0.41
C GLU A 69 -10.42 0.65 1.89
N ALA A 70 -9.64 1.28 2.78
CA ALA A 70 -9.78 1.08 4.22
C ALA A 70 -11.13 1.59 4.76
N LEU A 71 -11.64 2.70 4.22
CA LEU A 71 -12.99 3.18 4.57
C LEU A 71 -14.07 2.18 4.15
N ARG A 72 -13.96 1.57 2.96
CA ARG A 72 -14.90 0.52 2.53
C ARG A 72 -14.90 -0.68 3.49
N TYR A 73 -13.73 -1.09 3.99
CA TYR A 73 -13.65 -2.15 5.00
C TYR A 73 -14.40 -1.74 6.28
N ALA A 74 -14.26 -0.49 6.73
CA ALA A 74 -15.00 0.01 7.89
C ALA A 74 -16.52 0.06 7.64
N ASP A 75 -16.95 0.54 6.47
CA ASP A 75 -18.38 0.63 6.09
C ASP A 75 -19.05 -0.74 5.99
N GLU A 76 -18.31 -1.75 5.51
CA GLU A 76 -18.76 -3.14 5.41
C GLU A 76 -18.60 -3.92 6.74
N ALA A 77 -18.16 -3.27 7.83
CA ALA A 77 -17.82 -3.88 9.11
C ALA A 77 -16.82 -5.05 8.98
N ARG A 78 -15.92 -4.97 8.01
CA ARG A 78 -14.84 -5.94 7.78
C ARG A 78 -13.62 -5.57 8.61
N ASP A 79 -12.81 -6.58 8.90
CA ASP A 79 -11.58 -6.42 9.66
C ASP A 79 -10.53 -5.61 8.86
N LEU A 80 -10.16 -4.44 9.39
CA LEU A 80 -9.14 -3.56 8.82
C LEU A 80 -7.74 -4.19 8.82
N ASP A 81 -7.47 -5.17 9.67
CA ASP A 81 -6.20 -5.88 9.65
C ASP A 81 -6.08 -6.82 8.43
N LEU A 82 -7.21 -7.30 7.89
CA LEU A 82 -7.21 -8.00 6.60
C LEU A 82 -6.78 -7.05 5.47
N PHE A 83 -7.33 -5.84 5.42
CA PHE A 83 -6.90 -4.83 4.44
C PHE A 83 -5.39 -4.57 4.51
N LYS A 84 -4.82 -4.41 5.71
CA LYS A 84 -3.37 -4.22 5.87
C LYS A 84 -2.58 -5.41 5.33
N ARG A 85 -3.03 -6.64 5.60
CA ARG A 85 -2.36 -7.85 5.11
C ARG A 85 -2.42 -7.99 3.59
N GLU A 86 -3.57 -7.71 2.99
CA GLU A 86 -3.75 -7.69 1.53
C GLU A 86 -2.82 -6.66 0.89
N LEU A 87 -2.80 -5.44 1.42
CA LEU A 87 -1.94 -4.37 0.91
C LEU A 87 -0.45 -4.75 0.96
N LEU A 88 0.01 -5.34 2.08
CA LEU A 88 1.39 -5.80 2.21
C LEU A 88 1.70 -6.92 1.21
N SER A 89 0.79 -7.87 1.05
CA SER A 89 0.92 -8.95 0.08
C SER A 89 1.01 -8.44 -1.36
N ASP A 90 0.20 -7.45 -1.73
CA ASP A 90 0.20 -6.86 -3.06
C ASP A 90 1.49 -6.08 -3.33
N LEU A 91 2.02 -5.38 -2.34
CA LEU A 91 3.30 -4.69 -2.42
C LEU A 91 4.46 -5.68 -2.61
N ASP A 92 4.45 -6.79 -1.88
CA ASP A 92 5.46 -7.84 -2.01
C ASP A 92 5.40 -8.51 -3.40
N ALA A 93 4.19 -8.83 -3.87
CA ALA A 93 3.97 -9.39 -5.19
C ALA A 93 4.41 -8.43 -6.31
N SER A 94 4.07 -7.14 -6.18
CA SER A 94 4.48 -6.09 -7.11
C SER A 94 6.00 -5.90 -7.13
N ALA A 95 6.65 -5.94 -5.96
CA ALA A 95 8.10 -5.86 -5.85
C ALA A 95 8.79 -7.07 -6.49
N ALA A 96 8.27 -8.29 -6.26
CA ALA A 96 8.77 -9.51 -6.90
C ALA A 96 8.62 -9.46 -8.42
N SER A 97 7.43 -9.07 -8.92
CA SER A 97 7.18 -8.89 -10.36
C SER A 97 8.08 -7.81 -10.98
N GLY A 98 8.29 -6.69 -10.27
CA GLY A 98 9.20 -5.62 -10.71
C GLY A 98 10.66 -6.07 -10.78
N ARG A 99 11.12 -6.91 -9.84
CA ARG A 99 12.45 -7.54 -9.90
C ARG A 99 12.56 -8.49 -11.10
N GLY A 100 11.61 -9.42 -11.27
CA GLY A 100 11.63 -10.37 -12.39
C GLY A 100 11.60 -9.67 -13.76
N ARG A 101 10.83 -8.59 -13.91
CA ARG A 101 10.84 -7.79 -15.15
C ARG A 101 12.18 -7.12 -15.43
N ARG A 102 12.83 -6.58 -14.39
CA ARG A 102 14.17 -5.97 -14.55
C ARG A 102 15.22 -7.01 -14.91
N GLU A 103 15.16 -8.18 -14.29
CA GLU A 103 16.07 -9.29 -14.58
C GLU A 103 15.87 -9.83 -16.01
N ALA A 104 14.62 -10.04 -16.44
CA ALA A 104 14.32 -10.46 -17.80
C ALA A 104 14.79 -9.43 -18.86
N LEU A 105 14.60 -8.14 -18.59
CA LEU A 105 15.11 -7.07 -19.46
C LEU A 105 16.64 -7.05 -19.50
N ALA A 106 17.29 -7.24 -18.37
CA ALA A 106 18.74 -7.32 -18.28
C ALA A 106 19.28 -8.51 -19.10
N GLN A 107 18.68 -9.68 -18.95
CA GLN A 107 19.04 -10.87 -19.75
C GLN A 107 18.85 -10.61 -21.24
N TYR A 108 17.70 -10.08 -21.64
CA TYR A 108 17.41 -9.76 -23.04
C TYR A 108 18.42 -8.78 -23.65
N LEU A 109 18.81 -7.75 -22.89
CA LEU A 109 19.85 -6.81 -23.31
C LEU A 109 21.21 -7.49 -23.45
N GLY A 110 21.57 -8.39 -22.53
CA GLY A 110 22.79 -9.20 -22.62
C GLY A 110 22.82 -10.08 -23.87
N ASP A 111 21.74 -10.79 -24.15
CA ASP A 111 21.60 -11.65 -25.34
C ASP A 111 21.68 -10.84 -26.64
N LEU A 112 21.03 -9.67 -26.67
CA LEU A 112 21.03 -8.76 -27.82
C LEU A 112 22.42 -8.16 -28.07
N MET A 113 23.13 -7.79 -27.00
CA MET A 113 24.53 -7.34 -27.08
C MET A 113 25.45 -8.42 -27.62
N GLN A 114 25.24 -9.66 -27.20
CA GLN A 114 26.03 -10.80 -27.69
C GLN A 114 25.78 -11.07 -29.18
N LEU A 115 24.53 -10.98 -29.62
CA LEU A 115 24.19 -11.08 -31.04
C LEU A 115 24.77 -9.92 -31.86
N ALA A 116 24.67 -8.70 -31.33
CA ALA A 116 25.22 -7.50 -31.95
C ALA A 116 26.74 -7.61 -32.10
N ALA A 117 27.46 -8.09 -31.08
CA ALA A 117 28.91 -8.29 -31.16
C ALA A 117 29.32 -9.32 -32.23
N GLN A 118 28.45 -10.28 -32.57
CA GLN A 118 28.70 -11.26 -33.63
C GLN A 118 28.41 -10.70 -35.04
N GLN A 119 27.43 -9.81 -35.18
CA GLN A 119 26.98 -9.30 -36.48
C GLN A 119 27.54 -7.92 -36.84
N TYR A 120 27.79 -7.07 -35.85
CA TYR A 120 28.13 -5.65 -35.93
C TYR A 120 29.12 -5.26 -34.81
N PRO A 121 30.39 -5.72 -34.89
CA PRO A 121 31.34 -5.63 -33.78
C PRO A 121 31.76 -4.19 -33.46
N GLU A 122 31.86 -3.30 -34.44
CA GLU A 122 32.24 -1.91 -34.22
C GLU A 122 31.14 -1.15 -33.47
N GLU A 123 29.89 -1.31 -33.90
CA GLU A 123 28.70 -0.68 -33.30
C GLU A 123 28.39 -1.24 -31.91
N ALA A 124 28.63 -2.53 -31.67
CA ALA A 124 28.48 -3.14 -30.36
C ALA A 124 29.44 -2.52 -29.32
N THR A 125 30.63 -2.13 -29.75
CA THR A 125 31.65 -1.51 -28.89
C THR A 125 31.26 -0.07 -28.52
N GLU A 126 30.72 0.69 -29.48
CA GLU A 126 30.18 2.03 -29.25
C GLU A 126 28.97 2.01 -28.30
N TYR A 127 28.09 1.03 -28.46
CA TYR A 127 26.90 0.88 -27.61
C TYR A 127 27.25 0.47 -26.18
N ALA A 128 28.22 -0.43 -25.98
CA ALA A 128 28.72 -0.80 -24.65
C ALA A 128 29.33 0.42 -23.92
N ALA A 129 30.11 1.25 -24.63
CA ALA A 129 30.67 2.49 -24.08
C ALA A 129 29.58 3.51 -23.70
N ALA A 130 28.49 3.59 -24.48
CA ALA A 130 27.35 4.45 -24.17
C ALA A 130 26.56 3.98 -22.93
N LEU A 131 26.43 2.66 -22.73
CA LEU A 131 25.81 2.06 -21.54
C LEU A 131 26.60 2.36 -20.26
N GLU A 132 27.93 2.22 -20.30
CA GLU A 132 28.80 2.58 -19.17
C GLU A 132 28.74 4.08 -18.87
N ALA A 133 28.74 4.94 -19.90
CA ALA A 133 28.62 6.39 -19.72
C ALA A 133 27.28 6.81 -19.10
N ALA A 134 26.21 6.04 -19.33
CA ALA A 134 24.90 6.25 -18.71
C ALA A 134 24.81 5.74 -17.25
N GLY A 135 25.88 5.14 -16.71
CA GLY A 135 25.90 4.56 -15.37
C GLY A 135 25.06 3.28 -15.25
N ALA A 136 24.72 2.65 -16.38
CA ALA A 136 24.03 1.38 -16.42
C ALA A 136 25.07 0.26 -16.51
N SER A 137 25.12 -0.61 -15.49
CA SER A 137 26.00 -1.79 -15.52
C SER A 137 25.49 -2.80 -16.53
N MET A 138 26.39 -3.33 -17.36
CA MET A 138 26.12 -4.51 -18.17
C MET A 138 25.72 -5.67 -17.24
N PRO A 139 24.60 -6.37 -17.53
CA PRO A 139 24.36 -7.66 -16.92
C PRO A 139 25.38 -8.66 -17.47
N GLU A 140 25.98 -9.43 -16.57
CA GLU A 140 26.95 -10.47 -16.91
C GLU A 140 26.30 -11.45 -17.92
N PRO A 141 26.90 -11.68 -19.10
CA PRO A 141 26.29 -12.56 -20.09
C PRO A 141 26.22 -13.96 -19.53
N ALA A 142 25.00 -14.51 -19.44
CA ALA A 142 24.82 -15.91 -19.11
C ALA A 142 25.59 -16.78 -20.14
N PRO A 143 26.27 -17.86 -19.71
CA PRO A 143 26.96 -18.73 -20.64
C PRO A 143 25.97 -19.28 -21.66
N LEU A 144 26.31 -19.16 -22.95
CA LEU A 144 25.49 -19.67 -24.04
C LEU A 144 25.14 -21.15 -23.80
N PRO A 145 23.88 -21.56 -23.99
CA PRO A 145 23.56 -22.98 -24.00
C PRO A 145 24.38 -23.66 -25.10
N PRO A 146 24.94 -24.86 -24.84
CA PRO A 146 25.77 -25.56 -25.82
C PRO A 146 24.96 -25.79 -27.11
N PRO A 147 25.61 -25.73 -28.29
CA PRO A 147 24.92 -25.91 -29.56
C PRO A 147 24.17 -27.24 -29.53
N ALA A 148 22.87 -27.18 -29.86
CA ALA A 148 22.03 -28.36 -29.97
C ALA A 148 22.74 -29.35 -30.89
N ARG A 149 22.98 -30.57 -30.39
CA ARG A 149 23.52 -31.67 -31.20
C ARG A 149 22.60 -31.81 -32.41
N GLN A 150 23.15 -31.61 -33.60
CA GLN A 150 22.47 -31.96 -34.84
C GLN A 150 22.12 -33.44 -34.72
N THR A 151 20.84 -33.75 -34.51
CA THR A 151 20.31 -35.08 -34.74
C THR A 151 20.56 -35.38 -36.21
N GLU A 152 21.56 -36.23 -36.48
CA GLU A 152 21.72 -36.87 -37.78
C GLU A 152 20.39 -37.51 -38.18
N GLU A 153 19.78 -36.96 -39.23
CA GLU A 153 18.63 -37.54 -39.89
C GLU A 153 19.05 -38.90 -40.46
N PRO A 154 18.33 -40.01 -40.20
CA PRO A 154 18.70 -41.30 -40.74
C PRO A 154 18.42 -41.32 -42.24
N GLN A 155 19.47 -41.50 -43.03
CA GLN A 155 19.41 -41.65 -44.47
C GLN A 155 18.66 -42.96 -44.83
N PRO A 156 17.55 -42.92 -45.57
CA PRO A 156 16.85 -44.13 -45.97
C PRO A 156 17.53 -44.82 -47.16
N PRO A 157 17.44 -46.16 -47.26
CA PRO A 157 17.97 -46.95 -48.37
C PRO A 157 17.13 -46.85 -49.66
#